data_AF-A0A350AE45-F1
#
_entry.id   AF-A0A350AE45-F1
#
_cell.length_a   1.000
_cell.length_b   1.000
_cell.length_c   1.000
_cell.angle_alpha   90.00
_cell.angle_beta   90.00
_cell.angle_gamma   90.00
#
_symmetry.space_group_name_H-M   'P 1'
#
loop_
_entity.id
_entity.type
_entity.pdbx_description
1 polymer ?
#
loop_
_entity_poly.entity_id
_entity_poly.type
_entity_poly.pdbx_seq_one_letter_code
_entity_poly.pdbx_strand_id
1 'polypeptide(L)'
;MKIVPLITAAVVTAFLYFLVMEREALLVFAGVTDDPAAQTTAEADAPPAVSVVALHSKAREIDSAVILRGETEASRQVEVRAETSGRVVSAPLRKGAFVSEGKELCRIDAGTRAATVSEAEARLAEARLNETAASKLGQDGFASETRIAGSKAVLTSAETALANARRELDRTVIAAPFAGLLETDTAEMGSLLQPGAL
;
A
#
# COMPACT_ATOMS: atom_id res chain seq x y z
N MET A 1 76.46 39.78 -34.73
CA MET A 1 76.03 39.73 -33.31
C MET A 1 76.89 38.68 -32.63
N LYS A 2 77.53 38.99 -31.49
CA LYS A 2 78.56 38.12 -30.89
C LYS A 2 77.88 36.90 -30.25
N ILE A 3 78.04 35.73 -30.85
CA ILE A 3 77.38 34.45 -30.44
C ILE A 3 78.12 33.78 -29.26
N VAL A 4 79.37 34.20 -29.00
CA VAL A 4 80.23 33.68 -27.93
C VAL A 4 79.58 33.67 -26.53
N PRO A 5 78.93 34.73 -26.02
CA PRO A 5 78.32 34.72 -24.68
C PRO A 5 77.11 33.76 -24.56
N LEU A 6 76.40 33.50 -25.65
CA LEU A 6 75.23 32.61 -25.66
C LEU A 6 75.66 31.14 -25.61
N ILE A 7 76.78 30.81 -26.27
CA ILE A 7 77.39 29.47 -26.21
C ILE A 7 77.96 29.23 -24.81
N THR A 8 78.66 30.20 -24.21
CA THR A 8 79.19 30.02 -22.84
C THR A 8 78.07 29.86 -21.81
N ALA A 9 76.96 30.58 -21.95
CA ALA A 9 75.79 30.42 -21.07
C ALA A 9 75.16 29.03 -21.21
N ALA A 10 74.98 28.53 -22.44
CA ALA A 10 74.42 27.20 -22.68
C ALA A 10 75.33 26.09 -22.12
N VAL A 11 76.66 26.21 -22.26
CA VAL A 11 77.63 25.25 -21.72
C VAL A 11 77.63 25.23 -20.20
N VAL A 12 77.60 26.40 -19.54
CA VAL A 12 77.55 26.49 -18.07
C VAL A 12 76.23 25.92 -17.53
N THR A 13 75.13 26.15 -18.24
CA THR A 13 73.81 25.63 -17.83
C THR A 13 73.73 24.11 -17.99
N ALA A 14 74.27 23.56 -19.08
CA ALA A 14 74.38 22.12 -19.28
C ALA A 14 75.32 21.47 -18.24
N PHE A 15 76.44 22.13 -17.90
CA PHE A 15 77.37 21.65 -16.89
C PHE A 15 76.74 21.64 -15.49
N LEU A 16 76.03 22.70 -15.09
CA LEU A 16 75.29 22.74 -13.82
C LEU A 16 74.15 21.73 -13.79
N TYR A 17 73.45 21.52 -14.90
CA TYR A 17 72.41 20.48 -15.00
C TYR A 17 72.99 19.09 -14.75
N PHE A 18 74.11 18.74 -15.41
CA PHE A 18 74.78 17.45 -15.18
C PHE A 18 75.31 17.31 -13.75
N LEU A 19 75.87 18.37 -13.17
CA LEU A 19 76.39 18.37 -11.80
C LEU A 19 75.28 18.15 -10.75
N VAL A 20 74.07 18.64 -11.00
CA VAL A 20 72.95 18.59 -10.03
C VAL A 20 72.04 17.38 -10.24
N MET A 21 71.63 17.08 -11.48
CA MET A 21 70.64 16.03 -11.78
C MET A 21 71.27 14.67 -12.09
N GLU A 22 72.49 14.63 -12.62
CA GLU A 22 73.17 13.40 -13.10
C GLU A 22 74.53 13.20 -12.40
N ARG A 23 74.65 13.68 -11.15
CA ARG A 23 75.87 13.62 -10.32
C ARG A 23 76.50 12.23 -10.30
N GLU A 24 75.67 11.19 -10.24
CA GLU A 24 76.12 9.79 -10.16
C GLU A 24 76.77 9.30 -11.46
N ALA A 25 76.22 9.64 -12.63
CA ALA A 25 76.80 9.31 -13.92
C ALA A 25 78.15 10.02 -14.14
N LEU A 26 78.28 11.26 -13.63
CA LEU A 26 79.51 12.05 -13.68
C LEU A 26 80.63 11.48 -12.79
N LEU A 27 80.30 11.02 -11.59
CA LEU A 27 81.26 10.42 -10.65
C LEU A 27 81.76 9.04 -11.12
N VAL A 28 80.90 8.27 -11.80
CA VAL A 28 81.26 6.98 -12.43
C VAL A 28 82.16 7.19 -13.65
N PHE A 29 81.88 8.18 -14.52
CA PHE A 29 82.74 8.51 -15.67
C PHE A 29 84.13 9.06 -15.25
N ALA A 30 84.18 9.80 -14.14
CA ALA A 30 85.43 10.33 -13.57
C ALA A 30 86.28 9.27 -12.84
N GLY A 31 85.84 8.00 -12.78
CA GLY A 31 86.58 6.90 -12.17
C GLY A 31 86.72 7.00 -10.65
N VAL A 32 85.91 7.84 -10.00
CA VAL A 32 85.83 7.91 -8.53
C VAL A 32 84.76 6.93 -8.08
N THR A 33 85.13 5.65 -8.06
CA THR A 33 84.35 4.62 -7.39
C THR A 33 84.63 4.71 -5.89
N ASP A 34 83.72 5.35 -5.14
CA ASP A 34 83.65 5.20 -3.69
C ASP A 34 83.31 3.73 -3.41
N ASP A 35 84.33 2.96 -3.05
CA ASP A 35 84.22 1.57 -2.60
C ASP A 35 83.78 1.60 -1.13
N PRO A 36 82.52 1.28 -0.79
CA PRO A 36 82.07 1.32 0.58
C PRO A 36 82.38 -0.03 1.22
N ALA A 37 83.66 -0.29 1.47
CA ALA A 37 84.11 -1.37 2.32
C ALA A 37 84.95 -0.79 3.48
N ALA A 38 84.30 -0.82 4.65
CA ALA A 38 84.85 -0.70 6.01
C ALA A 38 85.12 0.71 6.57
N GLN A 39 84.15 1.20 7.36
CA GLN A 39 84.43 1.65 8.72
C GLN A 39 83.24 1.44 9.66
N THR A 40 83.59 0.84 10.80
CA THR A 40 82.80 0.29 11.90
C THR A 40 82.16 1.35 12.81
N THR A 41 80.91 1.08 13.22
CA THR A 41 80.21 1.49 14.44
C THR A 41 79.99 2.99 14.73
N ALA A 42 78.75 3.44 14.47
CA ALA A 42 78.02 4.30 15.38
C ALA A 42 76.58 3.77 15.47
N GLU A 43 76.41 2.82 16.39
CA GLU A 43 75.13 2.33 16.89
C GLU A 43 74.46 3.48 17.64
N ALA A 44 73.73 4.32 16.90
CA ALA A 44 72.61 5.05 17.46
C ALA A 44 71.46 4.04 17.52
N ASP A 45 71.24 3.53 18.72
CA ASP A 45 70.17 2.63 19.14
C ASP A 45 68.79 3.22 18.76
N ALA A 46 68.42 3.04 17.50
CA ALA A 46 67.04 3.05 17.05
C ALA A 46 66.64 1.57 16.94
N PRO A 47 65.63 1.11 17.69
CA PRO A 47 65.26 -0.30 17.71
C PRO A 47 65.00 -0.80 16.28
N PRO A 48 65.26 -2.08 15.98
CA PRO A 48 65.20 -2.60 14.61
C PRO A 48 63.85 -2.27 13.99
N ALA A 49 63.88 -1.50 12.90
CA ALA A 49 62.67 -1.10 12.20
C ALA A 49 62.00 -2.35 11.62
N VAL A 50 60.91 -2.76 12.26
CA VAL A 50 60.14 -3.94 11.87
C VAL A 50 59.47 -3.65 10.54
N SER A 51 59.72 -4.48 9.54
CA SER A 51 59.06 -4.38 8.25
C SER A 51 57.57 -4.68 8.41
N VAL A 52 56.73 -3.69 8.14
CA VAL A 52 55.28 -3.81 8.23
C VAL A 52 54.64 -3.66 6.86
N VAL A 53 53.55 -4.39 6.64
CA VAL A 53 52.71 -4.23 5.45
C VAL A 53 51.57 -3.28 5.81
N ALA A 54 51.45 -2.17 5.08
CA ALA A 54 50.40 -1.18 5.28
C ALA A 54 49.39 -1.19 4.13
N LEU A 55 48.11 -1.06 4.47
CA LEU A 55 47.02 -0.90 3.50
C LEU A 55 46.45 0.53 3.62
N HIS A 56 46.39 1.27 2.51
CA HIS A 56 45.81 2.61 2.49
C HIS A 56 44.28 2.55 2.42
N SER A 57 43.61 3.05 3.46
CA SER A 57 42.15 3.13 3.51
C SER A 57 41.63 4.30 2.66
N LYS A 58 40.66 4.04 1.78
CA LYS A 58 39.94 5.05 1.01
C LYS A 58 38.47 5.06 1.44
N ALA A 59 37.95 6.23 1.79
CA ALA A 59 36.55 6.40 2.14
C ALA A 59 35.65 5.98 0.95
N ARG A 60 34.66 5.15 1.24
CA ARG A 60 33.58 4.76 0.33
C ARG A 60 32.28 4.74 1.13
N GLU A 61 31.20 5.19 0.52
CA GLU A 61 29.87 5.04 1.10
C GLU A 61 29.53 3.54 1.17
N ILE A 62 29.01 3.12 2.32
CA ILE A 62 28.57 1.75 2.56
C ILE A 62 27.06 1.80 2.71
N ASP A 63 26.36 1.29 1.71
CA ASP A 63 24.92 1.09 1.78
C ASP A 63 24.62 -0.12 2.67
N SER A 64 24.42 0.11 3.96
CA SER A 64 23.98 -0.91 4.90
C SER A 64 22.45 -1.08 4.79
N ALA A 65 22.01 -2.18 4.17
CA ALA A 65 20.59 -2.55 4.13
C ALA A 65 20.26 -3.53 5.27
N VAL A 66 19.10 -3.33 5.90
CA VAL A 66 18.54 -4.30 6.86
C VAL A 66 17.58 -5.23 6.10
N ILE A 67 17.89 -6.52 6.09
CA ILE A 67 17.01 -7.52 5.47
C ILE A 67 15.91 -7.86 6.48
N LEU A 68 14.69 -7.46 6.14
CA LEU A 68 13.48 -7.77 6.91
C LEU A 68 12.69 -8.84 6.16
N ARG A 69 12.04 -9.74 6.92
CA ARG A 69 11.05 -10.67 6.38
C ARG A 69 9.67 -10.19 6.81
N GLY A 70 8.74 -10.21 5.89
CA GLY A 70 7.35 -9.89 6.12
C GLY A 70 6.45 -10.85 5.37
N GLU A 71 5.20 -10.91 5.80
CA GLU A 71 4.14 -11.62 5.10
C GLU A 71 3.20 -10.59 4.48
N THR A 72 2.65 -10.91 3.32
CA THR A 72 1.65 -10.08 2.65
C THR A 72 0.26 -10.49 3.12
N GLU A 73 -0.50 -9.52 3.64
CA GLU A 73 -1.89 -9.72 4.01
C GLU A 73 -2.84 -9.02 3.02
N ALA A 74 -4.10 -9.43 3.01
CA ALA A 74 -5.12 -8.79 2.21
C ALA A 74 -5.32 -7.34 2.68
N SER A 75 -5.36 -6.39 1.74
CA SER A 75 -5.62 -4.98 2.07
C SER A 75 -6.99 -4.76 2.72
N ARG A 76 -7.99 -5.61 2.39
CA ARG A 76 -9.33 -5.65 2.99
C ARG A 76 -9.83 -7.09 2.94
N GLN A 77 -10.35 -7.59 4.06
CA GLN A 77 -11.00 -8.88 4.15
C GLN A 77 -12.31 -8.70 4.93
N VAL A 78 -13.39 -9.33 4.47
CA VAL A 78 -14.67 -9.28 5.16
C VAL A 78 -15.37 -10.62 5.01
N GLU A 79 -16.00 -11.04 6.10
CA GLU A 79 -16.84 -12.23 6.14
C GLU A 79 -18.30 -11.79 6.00
N VAL A 80 -18.90 -12.10 4.86
CA VAL A 80 -20.31 -11.76 4.60
C VAL A 80 -21.20 -12.85 5.18
N ARG A 81 -22.13 -12.47 6.04
CA ARG A 81 -23.03 -13.39 6.75
C ARG A 81 -24.49 -13.10 6.43
N ALA A 82 -25.36 -14.09 6.62
CA ALA A 82 -26.79 -13.89 6.46
C ALA A 82 -27.37 -12.99 7.56
N GLU A 83 -28.21 -12.02 7.18
CA GLU A 83 -28.95 -11.18 8.13
C GLU A 83 -30.32 -11.77 8.52
N THR A 84 -30.84 -12.69 7.70
CA THR A 84 -32.17 -13.30 7.88
C THR A 84 -32.10 -14.81 7.65
N SER A 85 -33.06 -15.55 8.19
CA SER A 85 -33.14 -16.99 7.99
C SER A 85 -33.91 -17.36 6.73
N GLY A 86 -33.51 -18.46 6.12
CA GLY A 86 -34.23 -19.09 5.02
C GLY A 86 -33.38 -20.08 4.24
N ARG A 87 -33.99 -20.71 3.23
CA ARG A 87 -33.32 -21.69 2.37
C ARG A 87 -32.62 -20.98 1.21
N VAL A 88 -31.41 -21.40 0.85
CA VAL A 88 -30.69 -20.85 -0.31
C VAL A 88 -31.30 -21.34 -1.62
N VAL A 89 -31.57 -20.41 -2.53
CA VAL A 89 -32.16 -20.69 -3.86
C VAL A 89 -31.22 -20.37 -5.03
N SER A 90 -30.10 -19.68 -4.78
CA SER A 90 -29.07 -19.40 -5.79
C SER A 90 -28.10 -20.56 -5.99
N ALA A 91 -27.49 -20.64 -7.17
CA ALA A 91 -26.36 -21.54 -7.41
C ALA A 91 -25.10 -21.05 -6.68
N PRO A 92 -24.26 -21.96 -6.15
CA PRO A 92 -23.05 -21.57 -5.43
C PRO A 92 -21.99 -20.99 -6.36
N LEU A 93 -21.37 -19.88 -5.95
CA LEU A 93 -20.16 -19.35 -6.53
C LEU A 93 -18.95 -20.09 -5.94
N ARG A 94 -18.01 -20.45 -6.81
CA ARG A 94 -16.78 -21.13 -6.42
C ARG A 94 -15.74 -20.15 -5.88
N LYS A 95 -14.92 -20.62 -4.95
CA LYS A 95 -13.70 -19.95 -4.50
C LYS A 95 -12.80 -19.58 -5.68
N GLY A 96 -12.12 -18.45 -5.56
CA GLY A 96 -11.31 -17.87 -6.62
C GLY A 96 -12.10 -17.15 -7.71
N ALA A 97 -13.44 -17.07 -7.60
CA ALA A 97 -14.23 -16.22 -8.49
C ALA A 97 -14.00 -14.74 -8.17
N PHE A 98 -13.84 -13.92 -9.22
CA PHE A 98 -13.82 -12.47 -9.09
C PHE A 98 -15.24 -11.92 -9.03
N VAL A 99 -15.50 -11.03 -8.08
CA VAL A 99 -16.79 -10.36 -7.89
C VAL A 99 -16.61 -8.85 -7.88
N SER A 100 -17.57 -8.15 -8.46
CA SER A 100 -17.67 -6.70 -8.38
C SER A 100 -18.46 -6.31 -7.13
N GLU A 101 -18.31 -5.06 -6.71
CA GLU A 101 -19.17 -4.46 -5.68
C GLU A 101 -20.65 -4.57 -6.09
N GLY A 102 -21.52 -4.91 -5.13
CA GLY A 102 -22.96 -5.11 -5.32
C GLY A 102 -23.35 -6.40 -6.03
N LYS A 103 -22.38 -7.25 -6.43
CA LYS A 103 -22.71 -8.54 -7.06
C LYS A 103 -23.35 -9.49 -6.04
N GLU A 104 -24.46 -10.09 -6.43
CA GLU A 104 -25.14 -11.12 -5.64
C GLU A 104 -24.24 -12.35 -5.46
N LEU A 105 -24.01 -12.70 -4.21
CA LEU A 105 -23.23 -13.87 -3.80
C LEU A 105 -24.15 -15.04 -3.45
N CYS A 106 -25.27 -14.74 -2.80
CA CYS A 106 -26.24 -15.74 -2.37
C CYS A 106 -27.64 -15.14 -2.29
N ARG A 107 -28.66 -15.94 -2.61
CA ARG A 107 -30.06 -15.60 -2.47
C ARG A 107 -30.77 -16.59 -1.56
N ILE A 108 -31.42 -16.03 -0.57
CA ILE A 108 -32.32 -16.73 0.33
C ILE A 108 -33.73 -16.68 -0.26
N ASP A 109 -34.49 -17.75 -0.08
CA ASP A 109 -35.91 -17.80 -0.43
C ASP A 109 -36.66 -16.67 0.28
N ALA A 110 -37.35 -15.83 -0.50
CA ALA A 110 -38.13 -14.73 0.02
C ALA A 110 -39.33 -15.21 0.85
N GLY A 111 -39.83 -16.42 0.61
CA GLY A 111 -41.01 -16.95 1.30
C GLY A 111 -42.20 -15.99 1.18
N THR A 112 -42.77 -15.57 2.32
CA THR A 112 -43.91 -14.65 2.38
C THR A 112 -43.52 -13.17 2.32
N ARG A 113 -42.22 -12.81 2.35
CA ARG A 113 -41.77 -11.41 2.45
C ARG A 113 -42.27 -10.55 1.29
N ALA A 114 -42.29 -11.09 0.07
CA ALA A 114 -42.84 -10.39 -1.10
C ALA A 114 -44.34 -10.09 -0.95
N ALA A 115 -45.11 -11.01 -0.36
CA ALA A 115 -46.52 -10.78 -0.05
C ALA A 115 -46.69 -9.72 1.06
N THR A 116 -45.83 -9.72 2.07
CA THR A 116 -45.82 -8.69 3.12
C THR A 116 -45.51 -7.30 2.56
N VAL A 117 -44.61 -7.19 1.58
CA VAL A 117 -44.38 -5.92 0.86
C VAL A 117 -45.65 -5.47 0.14
N SER A 118 -46.29 -6.36 -0.62
CA SER A 118 -47.55 -6.05 -1.33
C SER A 118 -48.67 -5.61 -0.38
N GLU A 119 -48.82 -6.29 0.77
CA GLU A 119 -49.77 -5.90 1.80
C GLU A 119 -49.46 -4.51 2.39
N ALA A 120 -48.19 -4.21 2.68
CA ALA A 120 -47.79 -2.91 3.17
C ALA A 120 -47.98 -1.79 2.14
N GLU A 121 -47.79 -2.08 0.84
CA GLU A 121 -48.07 -1.15 -0.25
C GLU A 121 -49.56 -0.81 -0.34
N ALA A 122 -50.43 -1.82 -0.20
CA ALA A 122 -51.88 -1.59 -0.17
C ALA A 122 -52.31 -0.72 1.03
N ARG A 123 -51.77 -0.99 2.22
CA ARG A 123 -52.03 -0.18 3.42
C ARG A 123 -51.52 1.26 3.29
N LEU A 124 -50.37 1.45 2.66
CA LEU A 124 -49.86 2.79 2.34
C LEU A 124 -50.79 3.54 1.39
N ALA A 125 -51.26 2.87 0.33
CA ALA A 125 -52.19 3.46 -0.61
C ALA A 125 -53.49 3.91 0.07
N GLU A 126 -54.06 3.07 0.95
CA GLU A 126 -55.23 3.41 1.76
C GLU A 126 -54.96 4.61 2.68
N ALA A 127 -53.88 4.58 3.46
CA ALA A 127 -53.53 5.64 4.39
C ALA A 127 -53.31 6.99 3.67
N ARG A 128 -52.72 6.96 2.48
CA ARG A 128 -52.50 8.15 1.65
C ARG A 128 -53.80 8.74 1.13
N LEU A 129 -54.76 7.91 0.71
CA LEU A 129 -56.09 8.37 0.31
C LEU A 129 -56.82 9.03 1.48
N ASN A 130 -56.76 8.41 2.66
CA ASN A 130 -57.40 8.93 3.87
C ASN A 130 -56.78 10.25 4.35
N GLU A 131 -55.44 10.38 4.32
CA GLU A 131 -54.75 11.63 4.63
C GLU A 131 -55.12 12.73 3.64
N THR A 132 -55.12 12.42 2.34
CA THR A 132 -55.48 13.39 1.29
C THR A 132 -56.93 13.86 1.46
N ALA A 133 -57.86 12.95 1.76
CA ALA A 133 -59.26 13.28 2.02
C ALA A 133 -59.41 14.15 3.28
N ALA A 134 -58.75 13.79 4.38
CA ALA A 134 -58.78 14.56 5.62
C ALA A 134 -58.16 15.95 5.47
N SER A 135 -57.07 16.07 4.71
CA SER A 135 -56.39 17.34 4.43
C SER A 135 -57.24 18.27 3.59
N LYS A 136 -57.88 17.76 2.52
CA LYS A 136 -58.83 18.54 1.70
C LYS A 136 -60.02 19.04 2.52
N LEU A 137 -60.67 18.13 3.28
CA LEU A 137 -61.78 18.51 4.17
C LEU A 137 -61.34 19.51 5.25
N GLY A 138 -60.08 19.45 5.70
CA GLY A 138 -59.50 20.40 6.63
C GLY A 138 -59.34 21.80 6.03
N GLN A 139 -58.86 21.88 4.79
CA GLN A 139 -58.74 23.15 4.04
C GLN A 139 -60.11 23.79 3.80
N ASP A 140 -61.13 22.97 3.55
CA ASP A 140 -62.52 23.40 3.37
C ASP A 140 -63.23 23.73 4.71
N GLY A 141 -62.56 23.57 5.85
CA GLY A 141 -63.09 23.88 7.19
C GLY A 141 -64.02 22.81 7.80
N PHE A 142 -64.15 21.64 7.16
CA PHE A 142 -65.05 20.56 7.57
C PHE A 142 -64.37 19.47 8.44
N ALA A 143 -63.04 19.51 8.60
CA ALA A 143 -62.30 18.56 9.43
C ALA A 143 -61.53 19.25 10.57
N SER A 144 -61.54 18.63 11.75
CA SER A 144 -60.77 19.07 12.91
C SER A 144 -59.27 18.85 12.73
N GLU A 145 -58.43 19.74 13.29
CA GLU A 145 -56.97 19.59 13.25
C GLU A 145 -56.49 18.23 13.78
N THR A 146 -57.12 17.73 14.85
CA THR A 146 -56.83 16.40 15.41
C THR A 146 -57.05 15.27 14.41
N ARG A 147 -58.04 15.40 13.50
CA ARG A 147 -58.31 14.42 12.45
C ARG A 147 -57.23 14.43 11.37
N ILE A 148 -56.75 15.62 10.98
CA ILE A 148 -55.65 15.79 10.02
C ILE A 148 -54.34 15.27 10.61
N ALA A 149 -54.05 15.61 11.86
CA ALA A 149 -52.87 15.12 12.57
C ALA A 149 -52.90 13.58 12.72
N GLY A 150 -54.08 13.02 13.05
CA GLY A 150 -54.28 11.59 13.14
C GLY A 150 -54.10 10.85 11.82
N SER A 151 -54.67 11.35 10.72
CA SER A 151 -54.49 10.72 9.39
C SER A 151 -53.04 10.79 8.91
N LYS A 152 -52.35 11.91 9.17
CA LYS A 152 -50.91 12.04 8.90
C LYS A 152 -50.07 11.04 9.69
N ALA A 153 -50.39 10.83 10.97
CA ALA A 153 -49.69 9.82 11.78
C ALA A 153 -49.88 8.39 11.23
N VAL A 154 -51.09 8.07 10.77
CA VAL A 154 -51.38 6.77 10.13
C VAL A 154 -50.62 6.62 8.81
N LEU A 155 -50.54 7.67 7.99
CA LEU A 155 -49.74 7.68 6.77
C LEU A 155 -48.26 7.39 7.06
N THR A 156 -47.64 8.12 7.98
CA THR A 156 -46.24 7.91 8.38
C THR A 156 -45.99 6.48 8.90
N SER A 157 -46.95 5.93 9.66
CA SER A 157 -46.89 4.55 10.14
C SER A 157 -46.90 3.54 8.99
N ALA A 158 -47.78 3.73 8.00
CA ALA A 158 -47.85 2.87 6.82
C ALA A 158 -46.61 2.97 5.93
N GLU A 159 -46.04 4.17 5.75
CA GLU A 159 -44.76 4.39 5.04
C GLU A 159 -43.62 3.64 5.73
N THR A 160 -43.55 3.73 7.05
CA THR A 160 -42.53 3.04 7.86
C THR A 160 -42.69 1.52 7.77
N ALA A 161 -43.93 1.02 7.79
CA ALA A 161 -44.22 -0.40 7.64
C ALA A 161 -43.75 -0.92 6.26
N LEU A 162 -44.01 -0.19 5.19
CA LEU A 162 -43.51 -0.53 3.85
C LEU A 162 -41.98 -0.52 3.78
N ALA A 163 -41.34 0.52 4.33
CA ALA A 163 -39.88 0.61 4.35
C ALA A 163 -39.25 -0.57 5.12
N ASN A 164 -39.86 -1.00 6.21
CA ASN A 164 -39.42 -2.17 6.96
C ASN A 164 -39.61 -3.48 6.18
N ALA A 165 -40.78 -3.66 5.53
CA ALA A 165 -41.06 -4.84 4.72
C ALA A 165 -40.09 -4.96 3.54
N ARG A 166 -39.77 -3.83 2.87
CA ARG A 166 -38.78 -3.79 1.79
C ARG A 166 -37.38 -4.14 2.28
N ARG A 167 -36.92 -3.54 3.40
CA ARG A 167 -35.63 -3.89 3.99
C ARG A 167 -35.53 -5.38 4.34
N GLU A 168 -36.60 -5.98 4.84
CA GLU A 168 -36.61 -7.41 5.14
C GLU A 168 -36.55 -8.28 3.88
N LEU A 169 -37.15 -7.83 2.78
CA LEU A 169 -37.00 -8.48 1.47
C LEU A 169 -35.58 -8.31 0.93
N ASP A 170 -34.97 -7.14 1.07
CA ASP A 170 -33.61 -6.86 0.59
C ASP A 170 -32.57 -7.74 1.31
N ARG A 171 -32.78 -8.03 2.61
CA ARG A 171 -31.94 -8.97 3.38
C ARG A 171 -31.88 -10.39 2.82
N THR A 172 -32.80 -10.76 1.93
CA THR A 172 -32.76 -12.07 1.26
C THR A 172 -31.65 -12.15 0.20
N VAL A 173 -31.15 -11.00 -0.26
CA VAL A 173 -30.09 -10.91 -1.25
C VAL A 173 -28.79 -10.52 -0.55
N ILE A 174 -27.84 -11.46 -0.52
CA ILE A 174 -26.51 -11.23 0.04
C ILE A 174 -25.61 -10.77 -1.11
N ALA A 175 -25.11 -9.53 -1.03
CA ALA A 175 -24.27 -8.93 -2.06
C ALA A 175 -22.84 -8.64 -1.57
N ALA A 176 -21.90 -8.57 -2.49
CA ALA A 176 -20.51 -8.24 -2.21
C ALA A 176 -20.37 -6.75 -1.82
N PRO A 177 -19.79 -6.41 -0.65
CA PRO A 177 -19.64 -5.02 -0.22
C PRO A 177 -18.52 -4.26 -0.94
N PHE A 178 -17.63 -4.96 -1.65
CA PHE A 178 -16.60 -4.38 -2.51
C PHE A 178 -16.14 -5.41 -3.54
N ALA A 179 -15.44 -4.94 -4.58
CA ALA A 179 -14.87 -5.82 -5.59
C ALA A 179 -13.64 -6.59 -5.07
N GLY A 180 -13.57 -7.90 -5.33
CA GLY A 180 -12.51 -8.74 -4.80
C GLY A 180 -12.60 -10.20 -5.25
N LEU A 181 -11.84 -11.05 -4.57
CA LEU A 181 -11.79 -12.49 -4.82
C LEU A 181 -12.52 -13.24 -3.70
N LEU A 182 -13.30 -14.26 -4.04
CA LEU A 182 -13.87 -15.17 -3.04
C LEU A 182 -12.78 -16.10 -2.50
N GLU A 183 -12.63 -16.13 -1.18
CA GLU A 183 -11.72 -17.04 -0.48
C GLU A 183 -12.33 -18.44 -0.30
N THR A 184 -13.64 -18.51 -0.06
CA THR A 184 -14.41 -19.75 0.15
C THR A 184 -15.56 -19.89 -0.85
N ASP A 185 -16.06 -21.11 -0.98
CA ASP A 185 -17.28 -21.38 -1.74
C ASP A 185 -18.50 -20.79 -1.00
N THR A 186 -19.49 -20.28 -1.74
CA THR A 186 -20.74 -19.78 -1.13
C THR A 186 -21.66 -20.94 -0.72
N ALA A 187 -22.70 -20.63 0.07
CA ALA A 187 -23.69 -21.59 0.51
C ALA A 187 -24.31 -22.39 -0.66
N GLU A 188 -24.44 -23.70 -0.44
CA GLU A 188 -25.02 -24.63 -1.40
C GLU A 188 -26.53 -24.43 -1.56
N MET A 189 -27.04 -24.69 -2.76
CA MET A 189 -28.47 -24.62 -3.03
C MET A 189 -29.22 -25.58 -2.12
N GLY A 190 -30.28 -25.09 -1.47
CA GLY A 190 -31.10 -25.88 -0.55
C GLY A 190 -30.58 -25.92 0.89
N SER A 191 -29.42 -25.34 1.19
CA SER A 191 -28.93 -25.16 2.57
C SER A 191 -29.83 -24.19 3.34
N LEU A 192 -29.90 -24.36 4.66
CA LEU A 192 -30.65 -23.49 5.56
C LEU A 192 -29.69 -22.52 6.22
N LEU A 193 -29.83 -21.22 5.93
CA LEU A 193 -29.07 -20.16 6.58
C LEU A 193 -29.85 -19.63 7.79
N GLN A 194 -29.10 -19.27 8.83
CA GLN A 194 -29.59 -18.57 10.02
C GLN A 194 -28.91 -17.20 10.12
N PRO A 195 -29.49 -16.23 10.82
CA PRO A 195 -28.84 -14.94 11.04
C PRO A 195 -27.48 -15.14 11.71
N GLY A 196 -26.43 -14.59 11.12
CA GLY A 196 -25.04 -14.76 11.58
C GLY A 196 -24.39 -16.09 11.20
N ALA A 197 -25.08 -16.98 10.49
CA ALA A 197 -24.48 -18.18 9.92
C ALA A 197 -23.71 -17.88 8.62
N LEU A 198 -22.74 -18.76 8.35
CA LEU A 198 -21.94 -18.86 7.13
C LEU A 198 -22.66 -19.71 6.07
#